data_AF-A0A8T7EW72-F1
#
_entry.id   AF-A0A8T7EW72-F1
#
_cell.length_a   1.000
_cell.length_b   1.000
_cell.length_c   1.000
_cell.angle_alpha   90.00
_cell.angle_beta   90.00
_cell.angle_gamma   90.00
#
_symmetry.space_group_name_H-M   'P 1'
#
loop_
_entity.id
_entity.type
_entity.pdbx_description
1 polymer ?
#
loop_
_entity_poly.entity_id
_entity_poly.type
_entity_poly.pdbx_seq_one_letter_code
_entity_poly.pdbx_strand_id
1 'polypeptide(L)'
;MAEFNTLIDETSIRTDLIAQLNLAHLNNAQSYERIPFVVIPNSSPTLNAAIEEFHHLLEIESMELYNAHGMVIVTDNQAGLKRLDVLIQWEEVELNETGGVIVDDQGNPIPVLKDDGTPVYRWSSDHIFIHENSAYFQN
;
A
#
# COMPACT_ATOMS: atom_id res chain seq x y z
N MET A 1 -4.85 -15.03 12.20
CA MET A 1 -4.88 -14.44 10.84
C MET A 1 -4.75 -12.94 11.03
N ALA A 2 -3.90 -12.23 10.27
CA ALA A 2 -3.80 -10.77 10.43
C ALA A 2 -5.16 -10.13 10.08
N GLU A 3 -5.63 -9.15 10.86
CA GLU A 3 -6.94 -8.48 10.69
C GLU A 3 -7.12 -7.93 9.28
N PHE A 4 -6.04 -7.44 8.68
CA PHE A 4 -6.01 -6.96 7.31
C PHE A 4 -6.40 -8.01 6.26
N ASN A 5 -6.14 -9.31 6.50
CA ASN A 5 -6.60 -10.35 5.57
C ASN A 5 -8.12 -10.50 5.58
N THR A 6 -8.78 -10.29 6.72
CA THR A 6 -10.25 -10.30 6.77
C THR A 6 -10.80 -9.10 6.00
N LEU A 7 -10.24 -7.91 6.26
CA LEU A 7 -10.63 -6.68 5.55
C LEU A 7 -10.45 -6.80 4.03
N ILE A 8 -9.32 -7.32 3.57
CA ILE A 8 -9.03 -7.42 2.14
C ILE A 8 -9.91 -8.47 1.43
N ASP A 9 -10.38 -9.49 2.16
CA ASP A 9 -11.29 -10.51 1.65
C ASP A 9 -12.75 -10.04 1.60
N GLU A 10 -13.15 -9.15 2.53
CA GLU A 10 -14.51 -8.61 2.64
C GLU A 10 -14.75 -7.36 1.77
N THR A 11 -13.70 -6.82 1.12
CA THR A 11 -13.74 -5.59 0.33
C THR A 11 -13.27 -5.80 -1.11
N SER A 12 -13.40 -4.79 -1.97
CA SER A 12 -12.84 -4.83 -3.34
C SER A 12 -11.31 -4.69 -3.38
N ILE A 13 -10.67 -4.42 -2.25
CA ILE A 13 -9.23 -4.11 -2.17
C ILE A 13 -8.38 -5.21 -2.78
N ARG A 14 -8.71 -6.49 -2.58
CA ARG A 14 -7.94 -7.60 -3.19
C ARG A 14 -7.98 -7.57 -4.71
N THR A 15 -9.16 -7.37 -5.28
CA THR A 15 -9.36 -7.32 -6.73
C THR A 15 -8.61 -6.13 -7.33
N ASP A 16 -8.73 -4.97 -6.69
CA ASP A 16 -8.09 -3.73 -7.14
C ASP A 16 -6.56 -3.83 -7.00
N LEU A 17 -6.06 -4.40 -5.90
CA LEU A 17 -4.64 -4.68 -5.69
C LEU A 17 -4.06 -5.56 -6.80
N ILE A 18 -4.73 -6.67 -7.14
CA ILE A 18 -4.27 -7.56 -8.21
C ILE A 18 -4.21 -6.81 -9.54
N ALA A 19 -5.20 -5.96 -9.83
CA ALA A 19 -5.19 -5.12 -11.03
C ALA A 19 -3.98 -4.17 -11.05
N GLN A 20 -3.64 -3.53 -9.92
CA GLN A 20 -2.46 -2.67 -9.82
C GLN A 20 -1.15 -3.44 -9.97
N LEU A 21 -1.02 -4.60 -9.35
CA LEU A 21 0.18 -5.44 -9.47
C LEU A 21 0.40 -5.90 -10.92
N ASN A 22 -0.68 -6.16 -11.66
CA ASN A 22 -0.61 -6.49 -13.08
C ASN A 22 -0.11 -5.31 -13.93
N LEU A 23 -0.52 -4.08 -13.60
CA LEU A 23 -0.02 -2.86 -14.26
C LEU A 23 1.47 -2.62 -13.95
N ALA A 24 1.92 -2.96 -12.75
CA ALA A 24 3.33 -2.89 -12.33
C ALA A 24 4.23 -4.01 -12.92
N HIS A 25 3.77 -4.68 -13.99
CA HIS A 25 4.47 -5.76 -14.69
C HIS A 25 4.88 -6.95 -13.82
N LEU A 26 4.13 -7.25 -12.78
CA LEU A 26 4.24 -8.53 -12.09
C LEU A 26 3.47 -9.58 -12.90
N ASN A 27 4.13 -10.16 -13.91
CA ASN A 27 3.54 -11.12 -14.86
C ASN A 27 3.03 -12.44 -14.23
N ASN A 28 3.04 -12.57 -12.90
CA ASN A 28 2.52 -13.70 -12.13
C ASN A 28 1.23 -13.35 -11.36
N ALA A 29 0.38 -12.51 -11.94
CA ALA A 29 -1.00 -12.17 -11.49
C ALA A 29 -1.73 -13.29 -10.74
N GLN A 30 -1.68 -14.51 -11.32
CA GLN A 30 -2.36 -15.71 -10.83
C GLN A 30 -1.81 -16.21 -9.48
N SER A 31 -0.54 -15.93 -9.17
CA SER A 31 0.08 -16.25 -7.88
C SER A 31 -0.37 -15.30 -6.76
N TYR A 32 -0.95 -14.15 -7.11
CA TYR A 32 -1.37 -13.13 -6.15
C TYR A 32 -2.84 -13.22 -5.70
N GLU A 33 -3.64 -14.08 -6.34
CA GLU A 33 -5.02 -14.36 -5.90
C GLU A 33 -5.06 -14.89 -4.45
N ARG A 34 -3.93 -15.35 -3.91
CA ARG A 34 -3.81 -15.91 -2.56
C ARG A 34 -2.64 -15.34 -1.74
N ILE A 35 -2.20 -14.09 -1.95
CA ILE A 35 -1.18 -13.51 -1.04
C ILE A 35 -1.81 -13.36 0.35
N PRO A 36 -1.29 -14.05 1.39
CA PRO A 36 -1.65 -13.74 2.75
C PRO A 36 -0.71 -12.66 3.29
N PHE A 37 -1.27 -11.61 3.88
CA PHE A 37 -0.49 -10.68 4.68
C PHE A 37 -0.12 -11.35 6.00
N VAL A 38 1.16 -11.30 6.34
CA VAL A 38 1.71 -11.92 7.55
C VAL A 38 2.15 -10.84 8.52
N VAL A 39 2.06 -11.15 9.81
CA VAL A 39 2.65 -10.29 10.84
C VAL A 39 4.17 -10.36 10.71
N ILE A 40 4.83 -9.21 10.78
CA ILE A 40 6.29 -9.13 10.75
C ILE A 40 6.83 -9.90 11.96
N PRO A 41 7.73 -10.88 11.78
CA PRO A 41 8.31 -11.62 12.89
C PRO A 41 9.09 -10.70 13.83
N ASN A 42 8.96 -10.91 15.15
CA ASN A 42 9.73 -10.17 16.16
C ASN A 42 11.26 -10.33 16.01
N SER A 43 11.71 -11.37 15.31
CA SER A 43 13.12 -11.60 14.97
C SER A 43 13.68 -10.66 13.90
N SER A 44 12.86 -9.77 13.33
CA SER A 44 13.22 -8.86 12.24
C SER A 44 13.05 -7.38 12.63
N PRO A 45 13.81 -6.88 13.65
CA PRO A 45 13.61 -5.54 14.20
C PRO A 45 13.81 -4.42 13.17
N THR A 46 14.74 -4.57 12.22
CA THR A 46 14.96 -3.58 11.17
C THR A 46 13.79 -3.47 10.21
N LEU A 47 13.19 -4.62 9.83
CA LEU A 47 12.00 -4.61 8.97
C LEU A 47 10.81 -4.02 9.71
N ASN A 48 10.66 -4.35 11.00
CA ASN A 48 9.60 -3.80 11.83
C ASN A 48 9.72 -2.26 11.92
N ALA A 49 10.90 -1.73 12.25
CA ALA A 49 11.14 -0.29 12.29
C ALA A 49 10.90 0.41 10.94
N ALA A 50 11.29 -0.21 9.82
CA ALA A 50 11.04 0.36 8.50
C ALA A 50 9.54 0.44 8.16
N ILE A 51 8.75 -0.56 8.59
CA ILE A 51 7.31 -0.56 8.38
C ILE A 51 6.59 0.40 9.35
N GLU A 52 7.08 0.55 10.58
CA GLU A 52 6.59 1.58 11.51
C GLU A 52 6.83 2.99 10.96
N GLU A 53 8.03 3.27 10.41
CA GLU A 53 8.31 4.54 9.76
C GLU A 53 7.41 4.76 8.54
N PHE A 54 7.23 3.73 7.72
CA PHE A 54 6.31 3.83 6.59
C PHE A 54 4.88 4.15 7.03
N HIS A 55 4.39 3.51 8.09
CA HIS A 55 3.08 3.82 8.67
C HIS A 55 3.02 5.27 9.19
N HIS A 56 4.06 5.73 9.89
CA HIS A 56 4.13 7.09 10.39
C HIS A 56 4.06 8.15 9.26
N LEU A 57 4.72 7.89 8.13
CA LEU A 57 4.65 8.77 6.95
C LEU A 57 3.23 8.86 6.39
N LEU A 58 2.46 7.76 6.40
CA LEU A 58 1.05 7.80 5.99
C LEU A 58 0.19 8.62 6.96
N GLU A 59 0.47 8.55 8.27
CA GLU A 59 -0.25 9.35 9.27
C GLU A 59 0.02 10.85 9.13
N ILE A 60 1.27 11.24 8.83
CA ILE A 60 1.64 12.64 8.58
C ILE A 60 0.82 13.21 7.43
N GLU A 61 0.64 12.43 6.36
CA GLU A 61 -0.05 12.84 5.14
C GLU A 61 -1.55 12.49 5.15
N SER A 62 -2.14 12.15 6.30
CA SER A 62 -3.51 11.63 6.44
C SER A 62 -4.63 12.55 5.92
N MET A 63 -4.33 13.82 5.68
CA MET A 63 -5.26 14.75 5.03
C MET A 63 -5.42 14.47 3.54
N GLU A 64 -4.31 14.20 2.84
CA GLU A 64 -4.31 13.91 1.40
C GLU A 64 -4.42 12.39 1.14
N LEU A 65 -3.80 11.59 2.02
CA LEU A 65 -3.83 10.13 2.05
C LEU A 65 -4.90 9.66 3.05
N TYR A 66 -6.13 10.13 2.88
CA TYR A 66 -7.24 9.78 3.77
C TYR A 66 -7.53 8.28 3.74
N ASN A 67 -7.70 7.68 4.92
CA ASN A 67 -7.90 6.24 5.12
C ASN A 67 -6.87 5.37 4.34
N ALA A 68 -5.61 5.80 4.32
CA ALA A 68 -4.60 5.12 3.53
C ALA A 68 -4.15 3.77 4.10
N HIS A 69 -3.93 2.82 3.20
CA HIS A 69 -3.36 1.52 3.49
C HIS A 69 -2.03 1.36 2.74
N GLY A 70 -0.95 1.20 3.50
CA GLY A 70 0.38 0.85 2.99
C GLY A 70 0.56 -0.65 2.86
N MET A 71 1.12 -1.11 1.74
CA MET A 71 1.40 -2.52 1.48
C MET A 71 2.82 -2.68 0.97
N VAL A 72 3.53 -3.67 1.52
CA VAL A 72 4.86 -4.04 1.04
C VAL A 72 4.84 -5.52 0.67
N ILE A 73 5.18 -5.82 -0.58
CA ILE A 73 5.22 -7.18 -1.12
C ILE A 73 6.67 -7.51 -1.45
N VAL A 74 7.15 -8.62 -0.90
CA VAL A 74 8.50 -9.13 -1.17
C VAL A 74 8.39 -10.34 -2.08
N THR A 75 9.06 -10.31 -3.22
CA THR A 75 9.12 -11.45 -4.14
C THR A 75 10.57 -11.88 -4.38
N ASP A 76 10.80 -13.19 -4.41
CA ASP A 76 12.06 -13.74 -4.89
C ASP A 76 12.01 -13.79 -6.42
N ASN A 77 12.44 -12.70 -7.05
CA ASN A 77 12.34 -12.53 -8.51
C ASN A 77 13.32 -13.46 -9.27
N GLN A 78 14.51 -13.68 -8.71
CA GLN A 78 15.47 -14.69 -9.15
C GLN A 78 16.38 -15.07 -7.97
N ALA A 79 17.16 -16.14 -8.10
CA ALA A 79 18.13 -16.52 -7.08
C ALA A 79 19.08 -15.35 -6.75
N GLY A 80 19.15 -14.96 -5.47
CA GLY A 80 19.97 -13.84 -5.00
C GLY A 80 19.38 -12.44 -5.23
N LEU A 81 18.25 -12.31 -5.94
CA LEU A 81 17.59 -11.02 -6.18
C LEU A 81 16.14 -11.02 -5.69
N LYS A 82 15.89 -10.15 -4.71
CA LYS A 82 14.55 -9.82 -4.25
C LYS A 82 14.02 -8.63 -5.03
N ARG A 83 12.71 -8.60 -5.26
CA ARG A 83 11.97 -7.42 -5.67
C ARG A 83 11.04 -7.03 -4.53
N LEU A 84 11.07 -5.77 -4.17
CA LEU A 84 10.18 -5.17 -3.19
C LEU A 84 9.22 -4.26 -3.95
N ASP A 85 7.92 -4.48 -3.79
CA ASP A 85 6.88 -3.60 -4.32
C ASP A 85 6.23 -2.89 -3.13
N VAL A 86 6.20 -1.55 -3.19
CA VAL A 86 5.57 -0.70 -2.18
C VAL A 86 4.35 -0.07 -2.83
N LEU A 87 3.19 -0.29 -2.21
CA LEU A 87 1.92 0.24 -2.68
C LEU A 87 1.26 1.05 -1.57
N ILE A 88 0.58 2.12 -1.98
CA ILE A 88 -0.30 2.90 -1.11
C ILE A 88 -1.65 2.97 -1.82
N GLN A 89 -2.69 2.57 -1.10
CA GLN A 89 -4.07 2.82 -1.48
C GLN A 89 -4.61 3.92 -0.55
N TRP A 90 -5.41 4.85 -1.05
CA TRP A 90 -6.14 5.81 -0.21
C TRP A 90 -7.48 6.19 -0.84
N GLU A 91 -8.35 6.79 -0.03
CA GLU A 91 -9.61 7.37 -0.50
C GLU A 91 -9.33 8.75 -1.09
N GLU A 92 -9.78 8.98 -2.32
CA GLU A 92 -9.73 10.31 -2.91
C GLU A 92 -10.59 11.27 -2.11
N VAL A 93 -10.08 12.48 -1.87
CA VAL A 93 -10.75 13.51 -1.09
C VAL A 93 -11.17 14.68 -1.98
N GLU A 94 -12.23 15.37 -1.58
CA GLU A 94 -12.67 16.58 -2.25
C GLU A 94 -11.64 17.71 -2.07
N LEU A 95 -11.31 18.39 -3.17
CA LEU A 95 -10.38 19.51 -3.18
C LEU A 95 -11.12 20.81 -3.53
N ASN A 96 -10.76 21.90 -2.85
CA ASN A 96 -11.24 23.23 -3.20
C ASN A 96 -10.58 23.75 -4.49
N GLU A 97 -11.03 24.90 -4.99
CA GLU A 97 -10.51 25.52 -6.23
C GLU A 97 -9.00 25.82 -6.21
N THR A 98 -8.38 25.86 -5.02
CA THR A 98 -6.94 26.09 -4.83
C THR A 98 -6.14 24.79 -4.60
N GLY A 99 -6.79 23.63 -4.63
CA GLY A 99 -6.17 22.31 -4.41
C GLY A 99 -6.05 21.91 -2.92
N GLY A 100 -6.63 22.65 -1.99
CA GLY A 100 -6.65 22.28 -0.57
C GLY A 100 -7.78 21.31 -0.24
N VAL A 101 -7.52 20.36 0.67
CA VAL A 101 -8.49 19.35 1.11
C VAL A 101 -9.69 20.02 1.78
N ILE A 102 -10.89 19.64 1.35
CA ILE A 102 -12.16 20.03 1.97
C ILE A 102 -12.43 19.08 3.15
N VAL A 103 -12.83 19.65 4.28
CA VAL A 103 -13.08 18.92 5.52
C VAL A 103 -14.53 19.08 6.01
N ASP A 104 -14.99 18.09 6.78
CA ASP A 104 -16.26 18.13 7.49
C ASP A 104 -16.22 19.03 8.76
N ASP A 105 -17.33 19.08 9.49
CA ASP A 105 -17.47 19.88 10.72
C ASP A 105 -16.54 19.40 11.87
N GLN A 106 -15.95 18.22 11.73
CA GLN A 106 -15.04 17.59 12.67
C GLN A 106 -13.57 17.72 12.23
N GLY A 107 -13.32 18.28 11.05
CA GLY A 107 -11.99 18.44 10.47
C GLY A 107 -11.47 17.21 9.71
N ASN A 108 -12.32 16.21 9.43
CA ASN A 108 -11.91 15.06 8.63
C ASN A 108 -12.06 15.37 7.13
N PRO A 109 -11.15 14.87 6.28
CA PRO A 109 -11.33 14.94 4.83
C PRO A 109 -12.65 14.34 4.36
N ILE A 110 -13.31 14.99 3.40
CA ILE A 110 -14.52 14.47 2.76
C ILE A 110 -14.11 13.60 1.57
N PRO A 111 -14.43 12.29 1.55
CA PRO A 111 -14.08 11.42 0.43
C PRO A 111 -14.98 11.68 -0.79
N VAL A 112 -14.39 11.61 -1.98
CA VAL A 112 -15.13 11.57 -3.25
C VAL A 112 -15.83 10.21 -3.36
N LEU A 113 -17.14 10.24 -3.53
CA LEU A 113 -17.97 9.04 -3.65
C LEU A 113 -18.33 8.75 -5.11
N LYS A 114 -18.43 7.47 -5.45
CA LYS A 114 -19.03 6.97 -6.69
C LYS A 114 -20.56 7.07 -6.61
N ASP A 115 -21.22 6.83 -7.74
CA ASP A 115 -22.69 6.81 -7.84
C ASP A 115 -23.37 5.82 -6.87
N ASP A 116 -22.67 4.75 -6.45
CA ASP A 116 -23.16 3.75 -5.50
C ASP A 116 -22.92 4.12 -4.02
N GLY A 117 -22.34 5.29 -3.76
CA GLY A 117 -22.01 5.78 -2.41
C GLY A 117 -20.72 5.24 -1.82
N THR A 118 -19.95 4.42 -2.55
CA THR A 118 -18.64 3.95 -2.10
C THR A 118 -17.53 4.95 -2.42
N PRO A 119 -16.44 5.01 -1.64
CA PRO A 119 -15.30 5.88 -1.95
C PRO A 119 -14.62 5.56 -3.28
N VAL A 120 -14.10 6.59 -3.93
CA VAL A 120 -13.14 6.44 -5.04
C VAL A 120 -11.76 6.18 -4.43
N TYR A 121 -11.15 5.05 -4.79
CA TYR A 121 -9.81 4.70 -4.33
C TYR A 121 -8.74 5.10 -5.35
N ARG A 122 -7.65 5.64 -4.84
CA ARG A 122 -6.42 5.94 -5.59
C ARG A 122 -5.32 5.00 -5.16
N TRP A 123 -4.36 4.82 -6.08
CA TRP A 123 -3.23 3.92 -5.90
C TRP A 123 -1.95 4.62 -6.35
N SER A 124 -0.89 4.39 -5.57
CA SER A 124 0.49 4.69 -5.92
C SER A 124 1.28 3.41 -5.70
N SER A 125 2.17 3.09 -6.63
CA SER A 125 2.99 1.90 -6.54
C SER A 125 4.38 2.17 -7.10
N ASP A 126 5.40 1.68 -6.42
CA ASP A 126 6.76 1.66 -6.92
C ASP A 126 7.45 0.34 -6.55
N HIS A 127 8.59 0.05 -7.17
CA HIS A 127 9.34 -1.16 -6.92
C HIS A 127 10.85 -0.93 -6.92
N ILE A 128 11.54 -1.74 -6.13
CA ILE A 128 13.00 -1.76 -6.05
C ILE A 128 13.51 -3.20 -6.11
N PHE A 129 14.67 -3.38 -6.75
CA PHE A 129 15.39 -4.64 -6.79
C PHE A 129 16.53 -4.63 -5.77
N ILE A 130 16.56 -5.65 -4.90
CA ILE A 130 17.54 -5.80 -3.83
C ILE A 130 18.35 -7.06 -4.09
N HIS A 131 19.65 -6.87 -4.38
CA HIS A 131 20.63 -7.94 -4.53
C HIS A 131 21.60 -7.92 -3.35
N GLU A 132 22.07 -9.09 -2.90
CA GLU A 132 23.08 -9.19 -1.82
C GLU A 132 24.37 -8.41 -2.13
N ASN A 133 24.75 -8.34 -3.41
CA ASN A 133 25.91 -7.59 -3.91
C ASN A 133 25.59 -6.14 -4.34
N SER A 134 24.41 -5.61 -4.00
CA SER A 134 24.06 -4.23 -4.34
C SER A 134 24.85 -3.23 -3.50
N ALA A 135 25.00 -2.00 -4.01
CA ALA A 135 25.72 -0.93 -3.32
C ALA A 135 25.14 -0.60 -1.94
N TYR A 136 23.86 -0.96 -1.68
CA TYR A 136 23.22 -0.82 -0.37
C TYR A 136 23.90 -1.65 0.74
N PHE A 137 24.68 -2.67 0.38
CA PHE A 137 25.33 -3.59 1.33
C PHE A 137 26.87 -3.55 1.25
N GLN A 138 27.44 -2.70 0.38
CA GLN A 138 28.88 -2.47 0.34
C GLN A 138 29.24 -1.36 1.32
N ASN A 139 29.69 -1.75 2.51
CA ASN A 139 30.32 -0.85 3.50
C ASN A 139 31.83 -0.79 3.29
#